data_AF-A0A235IU33-F1
#
_entry.id   AF-A0A235IU33-F1
#
_cell.length_a   1.000
_cell.length_b   1.000
_cell.length_c   1.000
_cell.angle_alpha   90.00
_cell.angle_beta   90.00
_cell.angle_gamma   90.00
#
_symmetry.space_group_name_H-M   'P 1'
#
loop_
_entity.id
_entity.type
_entity.pdbx_description
1 polymer ?
#
loop_
_entity_poly.entity_id
_entity_poly.type
_entity_poly.pdbx_seq_one_letter_code
_entity_poly.pdbx_strand_id
1 'polypeptide(L)' 'MGGSKAHASLVLTLTALAGNLVEGGSLTIPFIAKKLNASGELTDLNTVQSLKFLLDALVRVIIDNRK' A
#
# COMPACT_ATOMS: atom_id res chain seq x y z
N MET A 1 -0.87 -15.10 -9.05
CA MET A 1 -1.88 -14.94 -7.97
C MET A 1 -2.76 -13.72 -8.27
N GLY A 2 -4.01 -13.67 -7.80
CA GLY A 2 -4.97 -12.61 -8.16
C GLY A 2 -4.55 -11.19 -7.74
N GLY A 3 -3.93 -11.04 -6.56
CA GLY A 3 -3.52 -9.73 -6.04
C GLY A 3 -2.52 -8.98 -6.91
N SER A 4 -1.54 -9.66 -7.53
CA SER A 4 -0.57 -9.00 -8.42
C SER A 4 -1.23 -8.50 -9.70
N LYS A 5 -2.25 -9.20 -10.22
CA LYS A 5 -3.04 -8.75 -11.37
C LYS A 5 -3.91 -7.55 -11.00
N ALA A 6 -4.54 -7.57 -9.83
CA ALA A 6 -5.33 -6.44 -9.33
C ALA A 6 -4.46 -5.18 -9.16
N HIS A 7 -3.27 -5.32 -8.56
CA HIS A 7 -2.32 -4.23 -8.42
C HIS A 7 -1.89 -3.66 -9.78
N ALA A 8 -1.50 -4.51 -10.74
CA ALA A 8 -1.12 -4.07 -12.07
C ALA A 8 -2.26 -3.32 -12.79
N SER A 9 -3.50 -3.82 -12.68
CA SER A 9 -4.68 -3.16 -13.26
C SER A 9 -4.94 -1.77 -12.65
N LEU A 10 -4.77 -1.65 -11.34
CA LEU A 10 -4.92 -0.38 -10.65
C LEU A 10 -3.82 0.61 -11.05
N VAL A 11 -2.56 0.16 -11.11
CA VAL A 11 -1.42 0.98 -11.56
C VAL A 11 -1.65 1.49 -12.98
N LEU A 12 -2.11 0.61 -13.89
CA LEU A 12 -2.45 1.00 -15.26
C LEU A 12 -3.54 2.08 -15.29
N THR A 13 -4.61 1.89 -14.51
CA THR A 13 -5.72 2.84 -14.42
C THR A 13 -5.27 4.19 -13.87
N LEU A 14 -4.48 4.20 -12.79
CA LEU A 14 -3.96 5.43 -12.20
C LEU A 14 -3.01 6.16 -13.17
N THR A 15 -2.19 5.41 -13.92
CA THR A 15 -1.32 5.98 -14.96
C THR A 15 -2.14 6.66 -16.06
N ALA A 16 -3.22 6.01 -16.53
CA ALA A 16 -4.11 6.58 -17.55
C ALA A 16 -4.82 7.86 -17.08
N LEU A 17 -5.05 8.00 -15.77
CA LEU A 17 -5.62 9.20 -15.14
C LEU A 17 -4.57 10.26 -14.77
N ALA A 18 -3.31 10.08 -15.20
CA ALA A 18 -2.17 10.92 -14.80
C ALA A 18 -2.00 11.05 -13.28
N GLY A 19 -2.34 9.98 -12.54
CA GLY A 19 -2.15 9.89 -11.10
C GLY A 19 -0.67 9.91 -10.72
N ASN A 20 -0.33 10.65 -9.66
CA ASN A 20 1.02 10.67 -9.12
C ASN A 20 1.30 9.38 -8.33
N LEU A 21 1.95 8.41 -8.97
CA LEU A 21 2.34 7.15 -8.33
C LEU A 21 3.53 7.37 -7.40
N VAL A 22 3.30 7.23 -6.10
CA VAL A 22 4.30 7.45 -5.05
C VAL A 22 5.19 6.22 -4.89
N GLU A 23 6.51 6.41 -4.96
CA GLU A 23 7.49 5.39 -4.61
C GLU A 23 7.31 4.96 -3.13
N GLY A 24 7.25 3.67 -2.86
CA GLY A 24 6.90 3.15 -1.53
C GLY A 24 5.42 3.31 -1.15
N GLY A 25 4.60 3.97 -1.98
CA GLY A 25 3.16 4.15 -1.80
C GLY A 25 2.31 2.91 -2.13
N SER A 26 2.93 1.74 -2.29
CA SER A 26 2.23 0.48 -2.53
C SER A 26 2.86 -0.68 -1.76
N LEU A 27 2.02 -1.60 -1.30
CA LEU A 27 2.41 -2.76 -0.50
C LEU A 27 1.57 -3.98 -0.89
N THR A 28 2.23 -5.10 -1.21
CA THR A 28 1.58 -6.40 -1.36
C THR A 28 1.75 -7.21 -0.07
N ILE A 29 0.64 -7.67 0.51
CA ILE A 29 0.66 -8.46 1.74
C ILE A 29 0.25 -9.91 1.45
N PRO A 30 1.21 -10.85 1.31
CA PRO A 30 0.89 -12.24 1.08
C PRO A 30 0.30 -12.88 2.35
N PHE A 31 -0.64 -13.81 2.15
CA PHE A 31 -1.26 -14.61 3.22
C PHE A 31 -1.82 -13.77 4.38
N ILE A 32 -2.52 -12.67 4.07
CA ILE A 32 -3.05 -11.72 5.08
C ILE A 32 -3.83 -12.40 6.22
N ALA A 33 -4.59 -13.46 5.94
CA ALA A 33 -5.35 -14.19 6.96
C ALA A 33 -4.46 -14.77 8.09
N LYS A 34 -3.17 -15.03 7.84
CA LYS A 34 -2.21 -15.50 8.85
C LYS A 34 -1.60 -14.37 9.70
N LYS A 35 -1.90 -13.12 9.36
CA LYS A 35 -1.31 -11.91 9.93
C LYS A 35 -2.31 -11.09 10.74
N LEU A 36 -3.53 -11.59 10.87
CA LEU A 36 -4.63 -11.00 11.61
C LEU A 36 -5.00 -11.88 12.80
N ASN A 37 -5.44 -11.28 13.90
CA ASN A 37 -6.10 -12.00 14.99
C ASN A 37 -7.59 -12.24 14.68
N ALA A 38 -8.30 -12.89 15.60
CA ALA A 38 -9.74 -13.17 15.47
C ALA A 38 -10.61 -11.90 15.40
N SER A 39 -10.12 -10.77 15.90
CA SER A 39 -10.79 -9.47 15.84
C SER A 39 -10.50 -8.71 14.52
N GLY A 40 -9.67 -9.27 13.63
CA GLY A 40 -9.27 -8.62 12.39
C GLY A 40 -8.14 -7.59 12.55
N GLU A 41 -7.42 -7.60 13.68
CA GLU A 41 -6.30 -6.69 13.94
C GLU A 41 -4.97 -7.31 13.49
N LEU A 42 -4.07 -6.49 12.94
CA LEU A 42 -2.74 -6.95 12.53
C LEU A 42 -1.89 -7.38 13.73
N THR A 43 -1.34 -8.60 13.67
CA THR A 43 -0.43 -9.15 14.68
C THR A 43 1.00 -9.33 14.15
N ASP A 44 1.17 -9.40 12.83
CA ASP A 44 2.50 -9.51 12.21
C ASP A 44 3.22 -8.14 12.21
N LEU A 45 4.23 -8.02 13.06
CA LEU A 45 4.99 -6.77 13.25
C LEU A 45 5.66 -6.26 11.97
N ASN A 46 6.11 -7.17 11.10
CA ASN A 46 6.71 -6.80 9.82
C ASN A 46 5.68 -6.12 8.90
N THR A 47 4.46 -6.64 8.85
CA THR A 47 3.37 -6.03 8.08
C THR A 47 2.96 -4.69 8.67
N VAL A 48 2.91 -4.56 10.00
CA VAL A 48 2.66 -3.28 10.66
C VAL A 48 3.72 -2.24 10.27
N GLN A 49 4.99 -2.62 10.31
CA GLN A 49 6.09 -1.71 9.98
C GLN A 49 6.07 -1.30 8.51
N SER A 50 5.84 -2.24 7.58
CA SER A 50 5.69 -1.94 6.16
C SER A 50 4.49 -1.03 5.87
N LEU A 51 3.38 -1.21 6.59
CA LEU A 51 2.21 -0.35 6.46
C LEU A 51 2.51 1.09 6.92
N LYS A 52 3.24 1.25 8.03
CA LYS A 52 3.69 2.56 8.50
C LYS A 52 4.56 3.26 7.44
N PHE A 53 5.55 2.57 6.90
CA PHE A 53 6.41 3.12 5.85
C PHE A 53 5.61 3.56 4.61
N LEU A 54 4.62 2.78 4.19
CA LEU A 54 3.74 3.15 3.09
C LEU A 54 2.95 4.44 3.39
N LEU A 55 2.37 4.53 4.59
CA LEU A 55 1.60 5.71 5.00
C LEU A 55 2.49 6.95 5.07
N ASP A 56 3.69 6.82 5.64
CA ASP A 56 4.67 7.92 5.72
C ASP A 56 5.08 8.41 4.32
N ALA A 57 5.31 7.50 3.37
CA ALA A 57 5.62 7.85 1.98
C ALA A 57 4.49 8.65 1.31
N LEU A 58 3.23 8.21 1.49
CA LEU A 58 2.06 8.92 0.95
C LEU A 58 1.86 10.30 1.58
N VAL A 59 1.97 10.39 2.91
CA VAL A 59 1.82 11.67 3.65
C VAL A 59 2.90 12.67 3.22
N ARG A 60 4.14 12.21 3.08
CA ARG A 60 5.26 13.06 2.64
C ARG A 60 4.98 13.71 1.29
N VAL A 61 4.53 12.94 0.30
CA VAL A 61 4.22 13.48 -1.03
C VAL A 61 3.06 14.49 -0.98
N ILE A 62 2.03 14.26 -0.16
CA ILE A 62 0.94 15.21 0.01
C ILE A 62 1.45 16.53 0.61
N ILE A 63 2.35 16.46 1.59
CA ILE A 63 2.93 17.65 2.22
C ILE A 63 3.81 18.41 1.23
N ASP A 64 4.64 17.71 0.46
CA ASP A 64 5.55 18.34 -0.50
C ASP A 64 4.80 18.97 -1.69
N ASN A 65 3.69 18.38 -2.14
CA ASN A 65 2.84 18.96 -3.21
C ASN A 65 2.03 20.20 -2.79
N ARG A 66 2.00 20.55 -1.50
CA ARG A 66 1.33 21.77 -1.00
C ARG A 66 2.25 23.00 -0.97
N LYS A 67 3.56 22.82 -1.18
CA LYS A 67 4.55 23.91 -1.26
C LYS A 67 4.63 24.45 -2.68
#